data_AF-A0AAF1A2V0-F1
#
_entry.id   AF-A0AAF1A2V0-F1
#
_cell.length_a   1.000
_cell.length_b   1.000
_cell.length_c   1.000
_cell.angle_alpha   90.00
_cell.angle_beta   90.00
_cell.angle_gamma   90.00
#
_symmetry.space_group_name_H-M   'P 1'
#
loop_
_entity.id
_entity.type
_entity.pdbx_description
1 polymer ?
#
loop_
_entity_poly.entity_id
_entity_poly.type
_entity_poly.pdbx_seq_one_letter_code
_entity_poly.pdbx_strand_id
1 'polypeptide(L)'
;MLVEKAKLFACQLKGVAQVLLKKLKKKRVVDEGPIDWEKFKVVFLDRFFPVEMREANIFEFINLRQGDMSVNEYALKFMQLSKYYLTMVVNPRARMSKFVLGASDLLVNVTP
;
A
#
# COMPACT_ATOMS: atom_id res chain seq x y z
N MET A 1 -1.96 14.32 -19.53
CA MET A 1 -2.85 13.28 -18.96
C MET A 1 -2.40 12.68 -17.61
N LEU A 2 -1.33 11.88 -17.48
CA LEU A 2 -0.98 11.24 -16.19
C LEU A 2 -0.50 12.24 -15.11
N VAL A 3 0.29 13.24 -15.49
CA VAL A 3 0.81 14.28 -14.58
C VAL A 3 -0.30 15.21 -14.07
N GLU A 4 -1.26 15.58 -14.93
CA GLU A 4 -2.40 16.43 -14.54
C GLU A 4 -3.39 15.68 -13.65
N LYS A 5 -3.65 14.39 -13.95
CA LYS A 5 -4.42 13.53 -13.05
C LYS A 5 -3.74 13.43 -11.69
N ALA A 6 -2.42 13.24 -11.63
CA ALA A 6 -1.67 13.20 -10.38
C ALA A 6 -1.74 14.53 -9.60
N LYS A 7 -1.66 15.69 -10.28
CA LYS A 7 -1.86 17.01 -9.65
C LYS A 7 -3.27 17.17 -9.10
N LEU A 8 -4.28 16.73 -9.85
CA LEU A 8 -5.69 16.78 -9.43
C LEU A 8 -5.90 15.91 -8.18
N PHE A 9 -5.38 14.68 -8.17
CA PHE A 9 -5.41 13.80 -7.01
C PHE A 9 -4.70 14.42 -5.80
N ALA A 10 -3.53 15.03 -5.99
CA ALA A 10 -2.80 15.72 -4.92
C ALA A 10 -3.59 16.91 -4.34
N CYS A 11 -4.25 17.70 -5.18
CA CYS A 11 -5.11 18.81 -4.75
C CYS A 11 -6.33 18.32 -3.95
N GLN A 12 -6.97 17.23 -4.41
CA GLN A 12 -8.09 16.61 -3.70
C GLN A 12 -7.66 16.04 -2.34
N LEU A 13 -6.51 15.35 -2.30
CA LEU A 13 -5.92 14.82 -1.06
C LEU A 13 -5.61 15.94 -0.06
N LYS A 14 -5.09 17.09 -0.52
CA LYS A 14 -4.83 18.27 0.33
C LYS A 14 -6.11 18.80 0.97
N GLY A 15 -7.19 18.92 0.21
CA GLY A 15 -8.49 19.40 0.72
C GLY A 15 -9.05 18.47 1.79
N VAL A 16 -9.03 17.16 1.57
CA VAL A 16 -9.56 16.21 2.55
C VAL A 16 -8.65 16.07 3.77
N ALA A 17 -7.33 16.13 3.61
CA ALA A 17 -6.38 16.18 4.72
C ALA A 17 -6.67 17.38 5.65
N GLN A 18 -6.96 18.56 5.09
CA GLN A 18 -7.33 19.75 5.85
C GLN A 18 -8.66 19.55 6.61
N VAL A 19 -9.67 18.96 5.98
CA VAL A 19 -10.96 18.66 6.62
C VAL A 19 -10.77 17.67 7.77
N LEU A 20 -9.97 16.62 7.57
CA LEU A 20 -9.68 15.61 8.57
C LEU A 20 -8.93 16.21 9.77
N LEU A 21 -7.93 17.05 9.51
CA LEU A 21 -7.18 17.75 10.55
C LEU A 21 -8.09 18.67 11.37
N LYS A 22 -9.00 19.42 10.72
CA LYS A 22 -10.00 20.25 11.43
C LYS A 22 -10.93 19.41 12.30
N LYS A 23 -11.39 18.25 11.81
CA LYS A 23 -12.25 17.33 12.57
C LYS A 23 -11.53 16.74 13.78
N LEU A 24 -10.26 16.36 13.63
CA LEU A 24 -9.42 15.90 14.73
C LEU A 24 -9.20 16.99 15.77
N LYS A 25 -8.89 18.23 15.35
CA LYS A 25 -8.74 19.36 16.28
C LYS A 25 -10.00 19.64 17.10
N LYS A 26 -11.20 19.56 16.48
CA LYS A 26 -12.49 19.79 17.16
C LYS A 26 -12.88 18.71 18.17
N LYS A 27 -12.40 17.48 17.99
CA LYS A 27 -12.70 16.35 18.89
C LYS A 27 -11.79 16.30 20.13
N ARG A 28 -10.72 17.11 20.17
CA ARG A 28 -9.78 17.13 21.28
C ARG A 28 -10.25 18.09 22.36
N VAL A 29 -9.92 17.76 23.61
CA VAL A 29 -10.02 18.69 24.74
C VAL A 29 -9.04 19.85 24.49
N VAL A 30 -9.42 21.06 24.90
CA VAL A 30 -8.64 22.29 24.75
C VAL A 30 -7.40 22.24 25.66
N ASP A 31 -6.44 21.34 25.37
CA ASP A 31 -5.02 21.45 25.77
C ASP A 31 -4.10 20.31 25.24
N GLU A 32 -4.58 19.40 24.38
CA GLU A 32 -3.78 18.22 23.94
C GLU A 32 -2.62 18.52 22.97
N GLY A 33 -2.16 19.77 22.85
CA GLY A 33 -1.01 20.15 22.00
C GLY A 33 -1.20 19.89 20.49
N PRO A 34 -0.14 19.91 19.67
CA PRO A 34 -0.20 19.63 18.23
C PRO A 34 -0.75 18.23 17.92
N ILE A 35 -1.30 18.01 16.73
CA ILE A 35 -1.71 16.66 16.31
C ILE A 35 -0.43 15.87 16.04
N ASP A 36 -0.23 14.79 16.80
CA ASP A 36 0.81 13.80 16.53
C ASP A 36 0.66 13.27 15.08
N TRP A 37 1.76 13.34 14.33
CA TRP A 37 1.81 12.93 12.95
C TRP A 37 1.43 11.46 12.77
N GLU A 38 1.75 10.59 13.73
CA GLU A 38 1.35 9.18 13.70
C GLU A 38 -0.16 9.01 13.80
N LYS A 39 -0.82 9.73 14.73
CA LYS A 39 -2.28 9.72 14.86
C LYS A 39 -2.97 10.24 13.60
N PHE A 40 -2.43 11.28 12.97
CA PHE A 40 -2.97 11.77 11.69
C PHE A 40 -2.85 10.70 10.59
N LYS A 41 -1.70 10.05 10.46
CA LYS A 41 -1.48 8.99 9.46
C LYS A 41 -2.46 7.83 9.63
N VAL A 42 -2.69 7.36 10.86
CA VAL A 42 -3.63 6.26 11.12
C VAL A 42 -5.05 6.63 10.64
N VAL A 43 -5.57 7.78 11.07
CA VAL A 43 -6.94 8.21 10.72
C VAL A 43 -7.05 8.52 9.22
N PHE A 44 -6.00 9.04 8.62
CA PHE A 44 -5.97 9.34 7.19
C PHE A 44 -5.95 8.05 6.35
N LEU A 45 -5.09 7.10 6.69
CA LEU A 45 -5.00 5.81 6.01
C LEU A 45 -6.30 5.02 6.18
N ASP A 46 -6.93 5.03 7.35
CA ASP A 46 -8.18 4.32 7.56
C ASP A 46 -9.33 4.86 6.71
N ARG A 47 -9.37 6.17 6.48
CA ARG A 47 -10.39 6.82 5.65
C ARG A 47 -10.22 6.57 4.14
N PHE A 48 -8.98 6.47 3.67
CA PHE A 48 -8.66 6.44 2.25
C PHE A 48 -8.18 5.07 1.74
N PHE A 49 -7.72 4.25 2.67
CA PHE A 49 -7.26 2.89 2.45
C PHE A 49 -7.88 2.03 3.56
N PRO A 50 -9.21 1.79 3.51
CA PRO A 50 -9.92 1.02 4.55
C PRO A 50 -9.28 -0.35 4.78
N VAL A 51 -9.51 -0.93 5.96
CA VAL A 51 -8.98 -2.26 6.33
C VAL A 51 -9.25 -3.28 5.24
N GLU A 52 -10.45 -3.27 4.68
CA GLU A 52 -10.92 -4.22 3.66
C GLU A 52 -10.11 -4.08 2.35
N MET A 53 -9.76 -2.85 1.97
CA MET A 53 -8.91 -2.60 0.81
C MET A 53 -7.46 -3.03 1.09
N ARG A 54 -6.97 -2.84 2.33
CA ARG A 54 -5.64 -3.33 2.73
C ARG A 54 -5.60 -4.86 2.74
N GLU A 55 -6.62 -5.51 3.28
CA GLU A 55 -6.77 -6.96 3.31
C GLU A 55 -6.90 -7.54 1.90
N ALA A 56 -7.66 -6.91 1.02
CA ALA A 56 -7.74 -7.31 -0.39
C ALA A 56 -6.36 -7.22 -1.08
N ASN A 57 -5.61 -6.14 -0.86
CA ASN A 57 -4.25 -6.00 -1.39
C ASN A 57 -3.28 -7.04 -0.81
N ILE A 58 -3.42 -7.38 0.48
CA ILE A 58 -2.63 -8.45 1.12
C ILE A 58 -2.98 -9.81 0.52
N PHE A 59 -4.27 -10.10 0.35
CA PHE A 59 -4.74 -11.34 -0.24
C PHE A 59 -4.28 -11.47 -1.71
N GLU A 60 -4.36 -10.39 -2.49
CA GLU A 60 -3.83 -10.35 -3.85
C GLU A 60 -2.31 -10.59 -3.86
N PHE A 61 -1.56 -10.01 -2.91
CA PHE A 61 -0.13 -10.23 -2.80
C PHE A 61 0.26 -11.65 -2.38
N ILE A 62 -0.45 -12.24 -1.42
CA ILE A 62 -0.24 -13.62 -0.97
C ILE A 62 -0.49 -14.59 -2.12
N ASN A 63 -1.52 -14.34 -2.92
CA ASN A 63 -1.88 -15.16 -4.07
C ASN A 63 -1.20 -14.75 -5.37
N LEU A 64 -0.36 -13.71 -5.36
CA LEU A 64 0.36 -13.26 -6.54
C LEU A 64 1.32 -14.35 -7.00
N ARG A 65 1.03 -14.87 -8.18
CA ARG A 65 1.88 -15.77 -8.97
C ARG A 65 2.17 -15.09 -10.30
N GLN A 66 3.27 -15.45 -10.95
CA GLN A 66 3.57 -14.92 -12.27
C GLN A 66 2.49 -15.30 -13.29
N GLY A 67 2.09 -16.57 -13.35
CA GLY A 67 1.14 -17.06 -14.34
C GLY A 67 1.59 -16.72 -15.76
N ASP A 68 0.68 -16.16 -16.57
CA ASP A 68 0.95 -15.73 -17.95
C ASP A 68 1.61 -14.35 -18.06
N MET A 69 1.88 -13.67 -16.93
CA MET A 69 2.56 -12.37 -16.95
C MET A 69 4.02 -12.53 -17.36
N SER A 70 4.54 -11.54 -18.08
CA SER A 70 5.98 -11.43 -18.25
C SER A 70 6.67 -11.18 -16.91
N VAL A 71 7.95 -11.54 -16.81
CA VAL A 71 8.76 -11.33 -15.60
C VAL A 71 8.74 -9.85 -15.16
N ASN A 72 8.74 -8.92 -16.13
CA ASN A 72 8.70 -7.48 -15.86
C ASN A 72 7.35 -7.03 -15.30
N GLU A 73 6.24 -7.52 -15.85
CA GLU A 73 4.89 -7.21 -15.35
C GLU A 73 4.68 -7.78 -13.94
N TYR A 74 5.12 -9.02 -13.72
CA TYR A 74 5.11 -9.63 -12.40
C TYR A 74 5.97 -8.84 -11.40
N ALA A 75 7.19 -8.45 -11.77
CA ALA A 75 8.06 -7.66 -10.90
C ALA A 75 7.46 -6.29 -10.56
N LEU A 76 6.81 -5.62 -11.52
CA LEU A 76 6.13 -4.35 -11.28
C LEU A 76 4.95 -4.53 -10.32
N LYS A 77 4.10 -5.54 -10.55
CA LYS A 77 2.94 -5.84 -9.70
C LYS A 77 3.35 -6.27 -8.30
N PHE A 78 4.40 -7.09 -8.19
CA PHE A 78 5.04 -7.46 -6.93
C PHE A 78 5.55 -6.23 -6.16
N MET A 79 6.24 -5.31 -6.84
CA MET A 79 6.74 -4.09 -6.21
C MET A 79 5.61 -3.21 -5.70
N GLN A 80 4.53 -3.03 -6.46
CA GLN A 80 3.38 -2.24 -6.07
C GLN A 80 2.68 -2.80 -4.84
N LEU A 81 2.38 -4.11 -4.84
CA LEU A 81 1.69 -4.77 -3.74
C LEU A 81 2.58 -4.92 -2.49
N SER A 82 3.89 -5.13 -2.66
CA SER A 82 4.84 -5.24 -1.54
C SER A 82 4.94 -3.97 -0.68
N LYS A 83 4.61 -2.79 -1.21
CA LYS A 83 4.63 -1.53 -0.46
C LYS A 83 3.59 -1.49 0.66
N TYR A 84 2.44 -2.16 0.49
CA TYR A 84 1.40 -2.26 1.50
C TYR A 84 1.69 -3.35 2.54
N TYR A 85 2.50 -4.35 2.14
CA TYR A 85 2.99 -5.37 3.05
C TYR A 85 4.20 -4.90 3.86
N LEU A 86 4.96 -3.90 3.39
CA LEU A 86 6.10 -3.29 4.08
C LEU A 86 5.73 -2.60 5.40
N THR A 87 4.47 -2.21 5.59
CA THR A 87 3.97 -1.79 6.90
C THR A 87 3.77 -2.97 7.88
N MET A 88 3.80 -4.22 7.41
CA MET A 88 3.58 -5.43 8.24
C MET A 88 4.76 -6.42 8.26
N VAL A 89 5.62 -6.47 7.24
CA VAL A 89 6.81 -7.34 7.20
C VAL A 89 8.08 -6.53 7.09
N VAL A 90 8.76 -6.47 8.23
CA VAL A 90 9.99 -5.69 8.50
C VAL A 90 11.24 -6.34 7.88
N ASN A 91 11.14 -7.52 7.26
CA ASN A 91 12.30 -8.33 6.86
C ASN A 91 12.51 -8.40 5.32
N PRO A 92 13.57 -7.79 4.78
CA PRO A 92 13.94 -7.86 3.36
C PRO A 92 14.19 -9.28 2.82
N ARG A 93 14.66 -10.22 3.66
CA ARG A 93 14.87 -11.61 3.24
C ARG A 93 13.55 -12.32 2.98
N ALA A 94 12.55 -12.10 3.84
CA ALA A 94 11.20 -12.67 3.64
C ALA A 94 10.57 -12.16 2.35
N ARG A 95 10.83 -10.90 1.97
CA ARG A 95 10.42 -10.32 0.69
C ARG A 95 11.04 -11.05 -0.50
N MET A 96 12.35 -11.29 -0.47
CA MET A 96 13.04 -12.02 -1.53
C MET A 96 12.55 -13.46 -1.64
N SER A 97 12.38 -14.15 -0.51
CA SER A 97 11.84 -15.51 -0.50
C SER A 97 10.43 -15.58 -1.09
N LYS A 98 9.54 -14.63 -0.79
CA LYS A 98 8.19 -14.57 -1.40
C LYS A 98 8.24 -14.30 -2.91
N PHE A 99 9.15 -13.43 -3.36
CA PHE A 99 9.34 -13.17 -4.79
C PHE A 99 9.74 -14.45 -5.53
N VAL A 100 10.77 -15.14 -5.03
CA VAL A 100 11.28 -16.39 -5.62
C VAL A 100 10.19 -17.44 -5.62
N LEU A 101 9.50 -17.68 -4.51
CA LEU A 101 8.41 -18.67 -4.43
C LEU A 101 7.28 -18.40 -5.44
N GLY A 102 6.90 -17.14 -5.66
CA GLY A 102 5.88 -16.78 -6.65
C GLY A 102 6.36 -16.84 -8.10
N ALA A 103 7.68 -16.77 -8.32
CA ALA A 103 8.32 -16.92 -9.62
C ALA A 103 8.68 -18.39 -9.95
N SER A 104 8.88 -19.24 -8.94
CA SER A 104 9.30 -20.64 -9.09
C SER A 104 8.26 -21.57 -9.74
N ASP A 105 7.04 -21.12 -10.05
CA ASP A 105 6.13 -21.83 -10.97
C ASP A 105 6.75 -22.01 -12.38
N LEU A 106 7.84 -21.29 -12.71
CA LEU A 106 8.66 -21.52 -13.91
C LEU A 106 9.62 -22.71 -13.82
N LEU A 107 10.03 -23.16 -12.62
CA LEU A 107 11.09 -24.17 -12.48
C LEU A 107 10.57 -25.62 -12.57
N VAL A 108 9.25 -25.83 -12.56
CA VAL A 108 8.64 -27.15 -12.72
C VAL A 108 8.34 -27.50 -14.18
N ASN A 109 8.38 -26.52 -15.08
CA ASN A 109 8.09 -26.69 -16.52
C ASN A 109 9.34 -26.63 -17.42
N VAL A 110 10.53 -26.67 -16.83
CA VAL A 110 11.80 -26.83 -17.56
C VAL A 110 12.44 -28.14 -17.11
N THR A 111 11.95 -29.25 -17.67
CA THR A 111 12.72 -30.49 -17.75
C THR A 111 12.77 -30.93 -19.23
N PRO A 112 13.93 -31.45 -19.69
CA PRO A 112 14.29 -31.53 -21.11
C PRO A 112 13.48 -32.52 -21.93
#